data_AF-A0A925KHK4-F1
#
_entry.id   AF-A0A925KHK4-F1
#
_cell.length_a   1.000
_cell.length_b   1.000
_cell.length_c   1.000
_cell.angle_alpha   90.00
_cell.angle_beta   90.00
_cell.angle_gamma   90.00
#
_symmetry.space_group_name_H-M   'P 1'
#
loop_
_entity.id
_entity.type
_entity.pdbx_description
1 polymer ?
#
loop_
_entity_poly.entity_id
_entity_poly.type
_entity_poly.pdbx_seq_one_letter_code
_entity_poly.pdbx_strand_id
1 'polypeptide(L)'
;PGVLLDRCTRARVGMEIVELDDALRGRILADVDTLADAALRTLAVAYRPLAPGEDRKAEESLEHDLVFVGTVGIIDPPREEAAVAIREAHRAGIRVIMITGDHPRTAARIATDLGIVEAGAPALTGSDLEALDDAAFADAVRKTSVYARVSPAHKLRIVDALQADGNVVAMTGDGVNDAPALKAADIGIAMGVTGTEVTKEAAKMILADDNFATIVEAVREGRGILDNIRKFLRYLLSSNMGEVLTVFFGVVGAGVIGLKGAGDVVVLPLLATQLLWINLVTDSGPALAMGVDPAVDDLMARKPRHMSERVIDARMWAGVVQIGLVIAVLTLLTIDIYLPGGLIEGTYDLATARTAGFTVLVFTSLFTCFNARSDTTSAFTHLFVNPWLWAAVALSALLQVAVVNLGFLNLAFGTVPLALDQWLLCLAMASGVLWYSELRKLVSRAWRRRDAPAGSL
;
A
#
# COMPACT_ATOMS: atom_id res chain seq x y z
N PRO A 1 -30.26 27.09 15.22
CA PRO A 1 -31.35 27.26 16.22
C PRO A 1 -31.07 28.40 17.21
N GLY A 2 -29.96 28.36 17.95
CA GLY A 2 -29.62 29.39 18.97
C GLY A 2 -29.67 30.83 18.43
N VAL A 3 -28.97 31.10 17.32
CA VAL A 3 -28.95 32.44 16.69
C VAL A 3 -30.35 32.97 16.33
N LEU A 4 -31.26 32.09 15.88
CA LEU A 4 -32.63 32.49 15.54
C LEU A 4 -33.45 32.76 16.81
N LEU A 5 -33.27 31.95 17.85
CA LEU A 5 -33.95 32.12 19.13
C LEU A 5 -33.61 33.46 19.79
N ASP A 6 -32.39 33.97 19.62
CA ASP A 6 -32.00 35.29 20.12
C ASP A 6 -32.75 36.45 19.44
N ARG A 7 -33.33 36.21 18.27
CA ARG A 7 -34.14 37.17 17.51
C ARG A 7 -35.65 36.96 17.68
N CYS A 8 -36.05 35.95 18.46
CA CYS A 8 -37.44 35.64 18.75
C CYS A 8 -37.90 36.28 20.06
N THR A 9 -39.03 36.97 20.04
CA THR A 9 -39.70 37.51 21.24
C THR A 9 -40.94 36.71 21.63
N ARG A 10 -41.51 35.97 20.68
CA ARG A 10 -42.75 35.21 20.87
C ARG A 10 -42.61 33.79 20.34
N ALA A 11 -43.52 32.91 20.75
CA ALA A 11 -43.61 31.54 20.26
C ALA A 11 -45.07 31.18 19.94
N ARG A 12 -45.26 30.32 18.94
CA ARG A 12 -46.56 29.79 18.55
C ARG A 12 -46.82 28.48 19.26
N VAL A 13 -47.89 28.41 20.06
CA VAL A 13 -48.37 27.19 20.72
C VAL A 13 -49.74 26.85 20.15
N GLY A 14 -49.76 25.92 19.18
CA GLY A 14 -50.97 25.62 18.41
C GLY A 14 -51.40 26.80 17.54
N MET A 15 -52.52 27.45 17.91
CA MET A 15 -53.03 28.64 17.22
C MET A 15 -52.77 29.94 17.99
N GLU A 16 -52.24 29.86 19.21
CA GLU A 16 -51.97 31.03 20.05
C GLU A 16 -50.51 31.47 19.93
N ILE A 17 -50.28 32.77 20.10
CA ILE A 17 -48.95 33.37 20.16
C ILE A 17 -48.73 33.82 21.61
N VAL A 18 -47.69 33.28 22.23
CA VAL A 18 -47.30 33.57 23.62
C VAL A 18 -45.93 34.24 23.65
N GLU A 19 -45.63 34.98 24.72
CA GLU A 19 -44.29 35.53 24.93
C GLU A 19 -43.27 34.41 25.14
N LEU A 20 -42.07 34.56 24.57
CA LEU A 20 -41.00 33.59 24.72
C LEU A 20 -40.26 33.85 26.04
N ASP A 21 -40.76 33.27 27.12
CA ASP A 21 -40.11 33.31 28.42
C ASP A 21 -38.88 32.38 28.51
N ASP A 22 -38.06 32.56 29.54
CA ASP A 22 -36.82 31.78 29.74
C ASP A 22 -37.10 30.28 29.91
N ALA A 23 -38.26 29.92 30.48
CA ALA A 23 -38.66 28.53 30.68
C ALA A 23 -38.96 27.85 29.33
N LEU A 24 -39.71 28.51 28.45
CA LEU A 24 -40.02 28.00 27.11
C LEU A 24 -38.77 27.99 26.22
N ARG A 25 -37.91 29.01 26.32
CA ARG A 25 -36.60 29.02 25.66
C ARG A 25 -35.74 27.83 26.09
N GLY A 26 -35.67 27.54 27.39
CA GLY A 26 -34.95 26.38 27.93
C GLY A 26 -35.48 25.04 27.39
N ARG A 27 -36.81 24.89 27.29
CA ARG A 27 -37.44 23.70 26.69
C ARG A 27 -37.10 23.53 25.22
N ILE A 28 -37.19 24.59 24.41
CA ILE A 28 -36.86 24.53 22.98
C ILE A 28 -35.40 24.14 22.78
N LEU A 29 -34.48 24.66 23.58
CA LEU A 29 -33.07 24.29 23.52
C LEU A 29 -32.85 22.82 23.91
N ALA A 30 -33.57 22.32 24.92
CA ALA A 30 -33.53 20.90 25.28
C ALA A 30 -34.08 19.97 24.17
N ASP A 31 -35.13 20.40 23.46
CA ASP A 31 -35.66 19.67 22.30
C ASP A 31 -34.67 19.67 21.13
N VAL A 32 -34.02 20.82 20.87
CA VAL A 32 -32.93 20.93 19.88
C VAL A 32 -31.77 19.99 20.24
N ASP A 33 -31.39 19.94 21.51
CA ASP A 33 -30.35 19.04 22.01
C ASP A 33 -30.74 17.57 21.81
N THR A 34 -32.00 17.22 22.09
CA THR A 34 -32.53 15.86 21.86
C THR A 34 -32.46 15.47 20.39
N LEU A 35 -32.83 16.38 19.48
CA LEU A 35 -32.73 16.15 18.04
C LEU A 35 -31.26 16.04 17.59
N ALA A 36 -30.37 16.88 18.12
CA ALA A 36 -28.94 16.83 17.82
C ALA A 36 -28.30 15.52 18.32
N ASP A 37 -28.72 15.01 19.47
CA ASP A 37 -28.31 13.71 20.02
C ASP A 37 -28.80 12.53 19.15
N ALA A 38 -29.90 12.71 18.42
CA ALA A 38 -30.38 11.79 17.39
C ALA A 38 -29.69 11.98 16.02
N ALA A 39 -28.56 12.71 15.96
CA ALA A 39 -27.82 13.06 14.75
C ALA A 39 -28.62 13.86 13.70
N LEU A 40 -29.72 14.51 14.11
CA LEU A 40 -30.49 15.36 13.21
C LEU A 40 -29.86 16.75 13.13
N ARG A 41 -29.60 17.22 11.92
CA ARG A 41 -29.34 18.64 11.65
C ARG A 41 -30.63 19.42 11.91
N THR A 42 -30.60 20.24 12.95
CA THR A 42 -31.76 21.01 13.39
C THR A 42 -31.87 22.35 12.67
N LEU A 43 -33.02 22.63 12.09
CA LEU A 43 -33.41 23.92 11.52
C LEU A 43 -34.55 24.50 12.35
N ALA A 44 -34.35 25.68 12.91
CA ALA A 44 -35.41 26.42 13.60
C ALA A 44 -36.20 27.25 12.58
N VAL A 45 -37.51 27.28 12.73
CA VAL A 45 -38.43 28.03 11.85
C VAL A 45 -39.15 29.07 12.70
N ALA A 46 -39.09 30.31 12.25
CA ALA A 46 -39.79 31.44 12.86
C ALA A 46 -40.33 32.36 11.76
N TYR A 47 -41.34 33.15 12.07
CA TYR A 47 -41.88 34.16 11.15
C TYR A 47 -42.19 35.45 11.88
N ARG A 48 -42.20 36.57 11.15
CA ARG A 48 -42.78 37.83 11.62
C ARG A 48 -43.91 38.25 10.70
N PRO A 49 -45.11 38.53 11.23
CA PRO A 49 -46.15 39.24 10.49
C PRO A 49 -45.68 40.67 10.20
N LEU A 50 -45.68 41.07 8.94
CA LEU A 50 -45.37 42.44 8.54
C LEU A 50 -46.60 43.34 8.63
N ALA A 51 -46.39 44.59 9.04
CA ALA A 51 -47.43 45.61 9.03
C ALA A 51 -47.72 46.11 7.60
N PRO A 52 -48.92 46.65 7.32
CA PRO A 52 -49.23 47.25 6.03
C PRO A 52 -48.27 48.41 5.71
N GLY A 53 -47.48 48.29 4.65
CA GLY A 53 -46.54 49.32 4.19
C GLY A 53 -45.05 49.03 4.46
N GLU A 54 -44.71 47.95 5.17
CA GLU A 54 -43.30 47.53 5.33
C GLU A 54 -42.74 46.96 4.02
N ASP A 55 -41.52 47.35 3.67
CA ASP A 55 -40.82 46.88 2.46
C ASP A 55 -40.30 45.46 2.65
N ARG A 56 -40.85 44.53 1.86
CA ARG A 56 -40.50 43.11 1.87
C ARG A 56 -39.08 42.82 1.37
N LYS A 57 -38.39 43.82 0.77
CA LYS A 57 -37.03 43.66 0.23
C LYS A 57 -35.93 43.95 1.26
N ALA A 58 -36.28 44.40 2.45
CA ALA A 58 -35.31 44.76 3.49
C ALA A 58 -34.89 43.55 4.35
N GLU A 59 -34.57 42.42 3.72
CA GLU A 59 -34.37 41.07 4.30
C GLU A 59 -33.82 41.05 5.75
N GLU A 60 -32.53 41.37 5.95
CA GLU A 60 -31.88 41.31 7.27
C GLU A 60 -32.50 42.25 8.31
N SER A 61 -33.02 43.42 7.92
CA SER A 61 -33.62 44.36 8.86
C SER A 61 -35.01 43.96 9.32
N LEU A 62 -35.62 42.93 8.69
CA LEU A 62 -36.91 42.37 9.09
C LEU A 62 -36.76 41.22 10.11
N GLU A 63 -35.55 40.67 10.30
CA GLU A 63 -35.26 39.50 11.13
C GLU A 63 -35.17 39.81 12.64
N HIS A 64 -36.16 40.52 13.19
CA HIS A 64 -36.33 40.78 14.62
C HIS A 64 -37.78 40.58 15.04
N ASP A 65 -38.05 40.50 16.36
CA ASP A 65 -39.38 40.28 16.95
C ASP A 65 -40.12 39.06 16.37
N LEU A 66 -39.35 38.02 16.07
CA LEU A 66 -39.82 36.83 15.40
C LEU A 66 -40.72 35.99 16.35
N VAL A 67 -41.68 35.31 15.74
CA VAL A 67 -42.53 34.29 16.36
C VAL A 67 -41.95 32.92 16.02
N PHE A 68 -41.37 32.26 17.01
CA PHE A 68 -40.87 30.89 16.87
C PHE A 68 -42.03 29.92 16.60
N VAL A 69 -41.87 29.02 15.63
CA VAL A 69 -42.90 28.02 15.28
C VAL A 69 -42.50 26.63 15.73
N GLY A 70 -41.25 26.26 15.50
CA GLY A 70 -40.76 24.92 15.79
C GLY A 70 -39.39 24.64 15.22
N THR A 71 -38.93 23.42 15.46
CA THR A 71 -37.65 22.91 14.96
C THR A 71 -37.93 21.69 14.08
N VAL A 72 -37.28 21.64 12.91
CA VAL A 72 -37.26 20.46 12.04
C VAL A 72 -35.90 19.82 12.15
N GLY A 73 -35.86 18.51 12.35
CA GLY A 73 -34.64 17.70 12.25
C GLY A 73 -34.55 17.03 10.89
N ILE A 74 -33.46 17.24 10.17
CA ILE A 74 -33.13 16.52 8.94
C ILE A 74 -31.86 15.71 9.16
N ILE A 75 -31.78 14.49 8.63
CA ILE A 75 -30.58 13.66 8.71
C ILE A 75 -30.04 13.41 7.32
N ASP A 76 -28.72 13.49 7.19
CA ASP A 76 -28.00 12.88 6.07
C ASP A 76 -27.48 11.52 6.58
N PRO A 77 -28.15 10.40 6.26
CA PRO A 77 -27.84 9.13 6.87
C PRO A 77 -26.44 8.64 6.43
N PRO A 78 -25.61 8.16 7.37
CA PRO A 78 -24.34 7.56 7.01
C PRO A 78 -24.56 6.33 6.12
N ARG A 79 -23.67 6.13 5.15
CA ARG A 79 -23.68 4.95 4.27
C ARG A 79 -23.27 3.71 5.07
N GLU A 80 -24.03 2.62 4.99
CA GLU A 80 -23.71 1.35 5.67
C GLU A 80 -22.31 0.83 5.29
N GLU A 81 -21.94 1.00 4.02
CA GLU A 81 -20.64 0.62 3.47
C GLU A 81 -19.48 1.35 4.16
N ALA A 82 -19.67 2.61 4.58
CA ALA A 82 -18.66 3.38 5.29
C ALA A 82 -18.35 2.76 6.66
N ALA A 83 -19.36 2.28 7.38
CA ALA A 83 -19.16 1.62 8.67
C ALA A 83 -18.38 0.29 8.51
N VAL A 84 -18.64 -0.46 7.43
CA VAL A 84 -17.88 -1.68 7.10
C VAL A 84 -16.42 -1.34 6.82
N ALA A 85 -16.19 -0.34 5.96
CA ALA A 85 -14.85 0.12 5.58
C ALA A 85 -14.04 0.65 6.78
N ILE A 86 -14.67 1.41 7.70
CA ILE A 86 -14.02 1.91 8.91
C ILE A 86 -13.58 0.76 9.82
N ARG A 87 -14.41 -0.28 10.00
CA ARG A 87 -14.01 -1.47 10.76
C ARG A 87 -12.82 -2.18 10.13
N GLU A 88 -12.79 -2.28 8.80
CA GLU A 88 -11.66 -2.87 8.09
C GLU A 88 -10.39 -2.02 8.22
N ALA A 89 -10.50 -0.69 8.13
CA ALA A 89 -9.40 0.24 8.35
C ALA A 89 -8.83 0.08 9.78
N HIS A 90 -9.69 0.03 10.80
CA HIS A 90 -9.28 -0.20 12.19
C HIS A 90 -8.59 -1.56 12.36
N ARG A 91 -9.13 -2.63 11.75
CA ARG A 91 -8.49 -3.96 11.74
C ARG A 91 -7.09 -3.93 11.12
N ALA A 92 -6.91 -3.12 10.08
CA ALA A 92 -5.64 -2.90 9.40
C ALA A 92 -4.69 -1.93 10.13
N GLY A 93 -5.06 -1.47 11.34
CA GLY A 93 -4.28 -0.55 12.16
C GLY A 93 -4.26 0.89 11.63
N ILE A 94 -5.23 1.26 10.79
CA ILE A 94 -5.37 2.60 10.22
C ILE A 94 -6.35 3.38 11.10
N ARG A 95 -5.93 4.53 11.60
CA ARG A 95 -6.77 5.43 12.38
C ARG A 95 -7.63 6.28 11.44
N VAL A 96 -8.95 6.26 11.63
CA VAL A 96 -9.88 7.13 10.91
C VAL A 96 -10.16 8.37 11.75
N ILE A 97 -10.13 9.55 11.13
CA ILE A 97 -10.42 10.83 11.77
C ILE A 97 -11.53 11.53 11.00
N MET A 98 -12.60 11.91 11.70
CA MET A 98 -13.71 12.69 11.15
C MET A 98 -13.43 14.19 11.34
N ILE A 99 -13.56 14.94 10.25
CA ILE A 99 -13.45 16.39 10.24
C ILE A 99 -14.68 16.95 9.54
N THR A 100 -15.56 17.65 10.29
CA THR A 100 -16.84 18.15 9.77
C THR A 100 -17.11 19.60 10.17
N GLY A 101 -17.97 20.28 9.40
CA GLY A 101 -18.55 21.58 9.75
C GLY A 101 -19.78 21.49 10.67
N ASP A 102 -20.27 20.28 10.95
CA ASP A 102 -21.47 20.07 11.76
C ASP A 102 -21.28 20.42 13.25
N HIS A 103 -22.40 20.40 13.98
CA HIS A 103 -22.40 20.59 15.42
C HIS A 103 -21.61 19.47 16.12
N PRO A 104 -20.82 19.75 17.18
CA PRO A 104 -19.98 18.75 17.86
C PRO A 104 -20.77 17.54 18.36
N ARG A 105 -21.98 17.73 18.90
CA ARG A 105 -22.85 16.61 19.34
C ARG A 105 -23.24 15.69 18.17
N THR A 106 -23.67 16.27 17.05
CA THR A 106 -24.01 15.53 15.83
C THR A 106 -22.81 14.79 15.27
N ALA A 107 -21.64 15.46 15.21
CA ALA A 107 -20.39 14.85 14.76
C ALA A 107 -19.97 13.65 15.63
N ALA A 108 -20.00 13.81 16.95
CA ALA A 108 -19.67 12.73 17.89
C ALA A 108 -20.64 11.54 17.76
N ARG A 109 -21.93 11.82 17.55
CA ARG A 109 -22.95 10.78 17.34
C ARG A 109 -22.71 10.01 16.05
N ILE A 110 -22.56 10.70 14.91
CA ILE A 110 -22.29 10.07 13.61
C ILE A 110 -20.98 9.27 13.67
N ALA A 111 -19.93 9.81 14.29
CA ALA A 111 -18.67 9.11 14.48
C ALA A 111 -18.81 7.83 15.32
N THR A 112 -19.68 7.84 16.34
CA THR A 112 -19.99 6.65 17.13
C THR A 112 -20.76 5.62 16.31
N ASP A 113 -21.80 6.05 15.57
CA ASP A 113 -22.64 5.18 14.75
C ASP A 113 -21.85 4.52 13.61
N LEU A 114 -20.85 5.23 13.07
CA LEU A 114 -19.90 4.70 12.06
C LEU A 114 -18.76 3.85 12.65
N GLY A 115 -18.59 3.85 13.98
CA GLY A 115 -17.52 3.13 14.67
C GLY A 115 -16.14 3.77 14.57
N ILE A 116 -16.05 5.08 14.33
CA ILE A 116 -14.79 5.85 14.36
C ILE A 116 -14.29 6.02 15.79
N VAL A 117 -15.22 6.22 16.73
CA VAL A 117 -14.94 6.39 18.16
C VAL A 117 -15.90 5.54 19.01
N GLU A 118 -15.51 5.27 20.24
CA GLU A 118 -16.38 4.66 21.23
C GLU A 118 -17.43 5.66 21.75
N ALA A 119 -18.54 5.14 22.27
CA ALA A 119 -19.61 5.96 22.81
C ALA A 119 -19.11 6.85 23.95
N GLY A 120 -19.40 8.15 23.86
CA GLY A 120 -18.99 9.15 24.86
C GLY A 120 -17.66 9.84 24.57
N ALA A 121 -16.98 9.52 23.46
CA ALA A 121 -15.79 10.26 23.04
C ALA A 121 -16.13 11.72 22.69
N PRO A 122 -15.36 12.71 23.20
CA PRO A 122 -15.61 14.12 22.91
C PRO A 122 -15.18 14.49 21.50
N ALA A 123 -15.92 15.41 20.87
CA ALA A 123 -15.52 16.10 19.64
C ALA A 123 -14.86 17.44 19.99
N LEU A 124 -13.68 17.71 19.44
CA LEU A 124 -13.03 19.01 19.59
C LEU A 124 -13.55 19.99 18.54
N THR A 125 -13.86 21.21 18.98
CA THR A 125 -14.29 22.27 18.07
C THR A 125 -13.11 23.09 17.55
N GLY A 126 -13.31 23.83 16.46
CA GLY A 126 -12.32 24.79 15.98
C GLY A 126 -11.89 25.81 17.06
N SER A 127 -12.82 26.30 17.88
CA SER A 127 -12.53 27.19 19.01
C SER A 127 -11.70 26.52 20.10
N ASP A 128 -11.94 25.23 20.38
CA ASP A 128 -11.12 24.49 21.35
C ASP A 128 -9.68 24.36 20.86
N LEU A 129 -9.48 24.14 19.55
CA LEU A 129 -8.15 24.04 18.94
C LEU A 129 -7.37 25.37 18.94
N GLU A 130 -8.06 26.51 18.85
CA GLU A 130 -7.44 27.84 18.93
C GLU A 130 -6.98 28.19 20.35
N ALA A 131 -7.63 27.62 21.37
CA ALA A 131 -7.29 27.86 22.77
C ALA A 131 -6.07 27.05 23.25
N LEU A 132 -5.64 26.03 22.49
CA LEU A 132 -4.51 25.18 22.83
C LEU A 132 -3.18 25.81 22.38
N ASP A 133 -2.14 25.64 23.21
CA ASP A 133 -0.76 25.88 22.77
C ASP A 133 -0.28 24.76 21.82
N ASP A 134 0.89 24.94 21.19
CA ASP A 134 1.38 24.00 20.18
C ASP A 134 1.62 22.58 20.73
N ALA A 135 2.06 22.46 21.98
CA ALA A 135 2.32 21.16 22.60
C ALA A 135 1.02 20.42 22.96
N ALA A 136 0.05 21.13 23.54
CA ALA A 136 -1.27 20.61 23.85
C ALA A 136 -2.07 20.32 22.58
N PHE A 137 -1.90 21.11 21.52
CA PHE A 137 -2.47 20.85 20.20
C PHE A 137 -1.95 19.52 19.63
N ALA A 138 -0.64 19.29 19.67
CA ALA A 138 -0.06 18.03 19.18
C ALA A 138 -0.57 16.81 19.98
N ASP A 139 -0.65 16.91 21.31
CA ASP A 139 -1.20 15.83 22.15
C ASP A 139 -2.70 15.61 21.92
N ALA A 140 -3.48 16.68 21.73
CA ALA A 140 -4.88 16.60 21.37
C ALA A 140 -5.07 15.90 20.01
N VAL A 141 -4.25 16.23 19.01
CA VAL A 141 -4.31 15.61 17.68
C VAL A 141 -4.01 14.10 17.73
N ARG A 142 -3.07 13.69 18.58
CA ARG A 142 -2.75 12.27 18.81
C ARG A 142 -3.91 11.45 19.38
N LYS A 143 -4.80 12.07 20.16
CA LYS A 143 -5.87 11.37 20.90
C LYS A 143 -7.25 11.53 20.29
N THR A 144 -7.53 12.67 19.65
CA THR A 144 -8.87 13.03 19.17
C THR A 144 -9.10 12.63 17.72
N SER A 145 -10.17 11.87 17.48
CA SER A 145 -10.56 11.42 16.13
C SER A 145 -11.81 12.11 15.57
N VAL A 146 -12.40 13.08 16.29
CA VAL A 146 -13.58 13.82 15.83
C VAL A 146 -13.36 15.33 16.02
N TYR A 147 -13.41 16.06 14.91
CA TYR A 147 -13.30 17.51 14.87
C TYR A 147 -14.55 18.12 14.24
N ALA A 148 -15.11 19.13 14.90
CA ALA A 148 -16.34 19.79 14.50
C ALA A 148 -16.13 21.30 14.31
N ARG A 149 -16.90 21.93 13.41
CA ARG A 149 -16.82 23.37 13.11
C ARG A 149 -15.39 23.86 12.87
N VAL A 150 -14.61 23.09 12.12
CA VAL A 150 -13.22 23.45 11.84
C VAL A 150 -13.09 24.41 10.65
N SER A 151 -12.10 25.28 10.72
CA SER A 151 -11.72 26.16 9.60
C SER A 151 -10.78 25.44 8.63
N PRO A 152 -10.61 25.94 7.38
CA PRO A 152 -9.60 25.44 6.45
C PRO A 152 -8.18 25.38 7.07
N ALA A 153 -7.81 26.41 7.84
CA ALA A 153 -6.53 26.48 8.52
C ALA A 153 -6.36 25.38 9.58
N HIS A 154 -7.44 25.01 10.28
CA HIS A 154 -7.41 23.91 11.25
C HIS A 154 -7.17 22.56 10.56
N LYS A 155 -7.78 22.31 9.40
CA LYS A 155 -7.56 21.06 8.65
C LYS A 155 -6.08 20.89 8.29
N LEU A 156 -5.46 21.96 7.79
CA LEU A 156 -4.03 21.97 7.46
C LEU A 156 -3.16 21.72 8.70
N ARG A 157 -3.39 22.44 9.80
CA ARG A 157 -2.65 22.26 11.07
C ARG A 157 -2.76 20.82 11.61
N ILE A 158 -3.93 20.19 11.49
CA ILE A 158 -4.14 18.80 11.92
C ILE A 158 -3.29 17.85 11.06
N VAL A 159 -3.28 18.03 9.74
CA VAL A 159 -2.45 17.24 8.82
C VAL A 159 -0.97 17.38 9.17
N ASP A 160 -0.48 18.61 9.34
CA ASP A 160 0.91 18.89 9.67
C ASP A 160 1.31 18.24 11.02
N ALA A 161 0.45 18.32 12.04
CA ALA A 161 0.72 17.70 13.33
C ALA A 161 0.77 16.17 13.28
N LEU A 162 -0.12 15.53 12.49
CA LEU A 162 -0.11 14.07 12.29
C LEU A 162 1.14 13.62 11.53
N GLN A 163 1.57 14.39 10.52
CA GLN A 163 2.79 14.12 9.77
C GLN A 163 4.06 14.32 10.61
N ALA A 164 4.10 15.37 11.44
CA ALA A 164 5.19 15.61 12.38
C ALA A 164 5.36 14.48 13.41
N ASP A 165 4.27 13.75 13.71
CA ASP A 165 4.28 12.56 14.54
C ASP A 165 4.72 11.27 13.79
N GLY A 166 5.12 11.40 12.53
CA GLY A 166 5.65 10.31 11.71
C GLY A 166 4.58 9.44 11.04
N ASN A 167 3.31 9.88 11.02
CA ASN A 167 2.24 9.18 10.33
C ASN A 167 2.21 9.54 8.83
N VAL A 168 1.79 8.58 8.00
CA VAL A 168 1.38 8.86 6.61
C VAL A 168 -0.07 9.30 6.64
N VAL A 169 -0.36 10.51 6.18
CA VAL A 169 -1.71 11.10 6.28
C VAL A 169 -2.40 11.09 4.92
N ALA A 170 -3.58 10.46 4.87
CA ALA A 170 -4.52 10.59 3.78
C ALA A 170 -5.64 11.56 4.18
N MET A 171 -5.90 12.57 3.34
CA MET A 171 -6.96 13.55 3.60
C MET A 171 -7.96 13.57 2.45
N THR A 172 -9.25 13.47 2.79
CA THR A 172 -10.36 13.59 1.85
C THR A 172 -10.96 14.99 1.88
N GLY A 173 -11.43 15.49 0.73
CA GLY A 173 -12.16 16.75 0.65
C GLY A 173 -12.84 16.98 -0.70
N ASP A 174 -13.84 17.84 -0.70
CA ASP A 174 -14.69 18.15 -1.86
C ASP A 174 -14.77 19.65 -2.14
N GLY A 175 -14.68 20.49 -1.10
CA GLY A 175 -14.73 21.94 -1.22
C GLY A 175 -13.36 22.59 -1.49
N VAL A 176 -13.36 23.76 -2.14
CA VAL A 176 -12.17 24.59 -2.38
C VAL A 176 -11.37 24.86 -1.09
N ASN A 177 -12.08 24.93 0.03
CA ASN A 177 -11.55 25.07 1.38
C ASN A 177 -10.60 23.94 1.80
N ASP A 178 -10.72 22.76 1.21
CA ASP A 178 -9.94 21.59 1.57
C ASP A 178 -8.67 21.47 0.71
N ALA A 179 -8.59 22.19 -0.41
CA ALA A 179 -7.49 22.11 -1.36
C ALA A 179 -6.09 22.31 -0.72
N PRO A 180 -5.87 23.29 0.20
CA PRO A 180 -4.57 23.44 0.84
C PRO A 180 -4.15 22.21 1.64
N ALA A 181 -5.08 21.61 2.38
CA ALA A 181 -4.81 20.49 3.26
C ALA A 181 -4.74 19.15 2.48
N LEU A 182 -5.51 19.01 1.38
CA LEU A 182 -5.33 17.93 0.40
C LEU A 182 -3.93 17.96 -0.21
N LYS A 183 -3.43 19.15 -0.53
CA LYS A 183 -2.10 19.32 -1.13
C LYS A 183 -0.97 19.01 -0.16
N ALA A 184 -1.15 19.35 1.12
CA ALA A 184 -0.16 19.10 2.18
C ALA A 184 -0.11 17.62 2.60
N ALA A 185 -1.24 16.92 2.57
CA ALA A 185 -1.31 15.51 2.93
C ALA A 185 -0.41 14.62 2.04
N ASP A 186 0.09 13.52 2.61
CA ASP A 186 0.87 12.53 1.85
C ASP A 186 0.04 11.95 0.71
N ILE A 187 -1.26 11.77 0.92
CA ILE A 187 -2.24 11.40 -0.11
C ILE A 187 -3.48 12.30 0.04
N GLY A 188 -3.57 13.36 -0.76
CA GLY A 188 -4.81 14.10 -0.94
C GLY A 188 -5.79 13.32 -1.82
N ILE A 189 -7.03 13.19 -1.36
CA ILE A 189 -8.11 12.42 -2.00
C ILE A 189 -9.27 13.37 -2.29
N ALA A 190 -9.61 13.55 -3.57
CA ALA A 190 -10.76 14.37 -3.96
C ALA A 190 -11.98 13.52 -4.31
N MET A 191 -13.16 14.08 -4.06
CA MET A 191 -14.43 13.51 -4.52
C MET A 191 -14.58 13.75 -6.03
N GLY A 192 -14.98 12.73 -6.78
CA GLY A 192 -15.14 12.79 -8.24
C GLY A 192 -16.44 13.45 -8.66
N VAL A 193 -17.53 13.19 -7.94
CA VAL A 193 -18.87 13.70 -8.27
C VAL A 193 -19.15 15.03 -7.56
N THR A 194 -18.99 15.10 -6.24
CA THR A 194 -19.25 16.32 -5.46
C THR A 194 -18.06 17.27 -5.40
N GLY A 195 -16.85 16.80 -5.69
CA GLY A 195 -15.63 17.59 -5.55
C GLY A 195 -15.47 18.67 -6.61
N THR A 196 -14.98 19.83 -6.17
CA THR A 196 -14.63 20.94 -7.05
C THR A 196 -13.39 20.63 -7.90
N GLU A 197 -13.26 21.28 -9.06
CA GLU A 197 -12.07 21.13 -9.91
C GLU A 197 -10.78 21.50 -9.17
N VAL A 198 -10.84 22.52 -8.30
CA VAL A 198 -9.70 22.91 -7.45
C VAL A 198 -9.25 21.77 -6.54
N THR A 199 -10.18 21.02 -5.94
CA THR A 199 -9.82 19.86 -5.11
C THR A 199 -9.26 18.71 -5.93
N LYS A 200 -9.80 18.46 -7.13
CA LYS A 200 -9.32 17.39 -8.03
C LYS A 200 -7.89 17.67 -8.51
N GLU A 201 -7.57 18.91 -8.84
CA GLU A 201 -6.21 19.33 -9.21
C GLU A 201 -5.21 19.29 -8.03
N ALA A 202 -5.70 19.53 -6.80
CA ALA A 202 -4.88 19.48 -5.61
C ALA A 202 -4.54 18.04 -5.15
N ALA A 203 -5.44 17.09 -5.43
CA ALA A 203 -5.37 15.70 -4.98
C ALA A 203 -4.38 14.82 -5.77
N LYS A 204 -3.94 13.74 -5.15
CA LYS A 204 -3.16 12.66 -5.79
C LYS A 204 -4.04 11.49 -6.23
N MET A 205 -5.23 11.38 -5.66
CA MET A 205 -6.23 10.34 -5.96
C MET A 205 -7.61 10.99 -6.05
N ILE A 206 -8.43 10.52 -6.99
CA ILE A 206 -9.82 10.98 -7.17
C ILE A 206 -10.74 9.77 -7.04
N LEU A 207 -11.75 9.87 -6.19
CA LEU A 207 -12.77 8.82 -6.02
C LEU A 207 -13.88 9.03 -7.04
N ALA A 208 -13.91 8.22 -8.09
CA ALA A 208 -14.90 8.37 -9.15
C ALA A 208 -16.35 8.16 -8.68
N ASP A 209 -16.54 7.50 -7.55
CA ASP A 209 -17.83 7.06 -6.98
C ASP A 209 -18.20 7.77 -5.67
N ASP A 210 -17.35 8.68 -5.18
CA ASP A 210 -17.52 9.38 -3.90
C ASP A 210 -17.69 8.43 -2.69
N ASN A 211 -17.09 7.23 -2.76
CA ASN A 211 -17.25 6.22 -1.72
C ASN A 211 -16.00 6.06 -0.83
N PHE A 212 -16.19 6.16 0.49
CA PHE A 212 -15.13 5.94 1.46
C PHE A 212 -14.57 4.51 1.41
N ALA A 213 -15.41 3.52 1.06
CA ALA A 213 -14.97 2.12 0.94
C ALA A 213 -13.83 1.95 -0.08
N THR A 214 -13.88 2.70 -1.17
CA THR A 214 -12.88 2.71 -2.25
C THR A 214 -11.50 3.15 -1.76
N ILE A 215 -11.43 3.99 -0.72
CA ILE A 215 -10.14 4.36 -0.08
C ILE A 215 -9.52 3.13 0.59
N VAL A 216 -10.31 2.34 1.30
CA VAL A 216 -9.84 1.15 2.02
C VAL A 216 -9.41 0.07 1.03
N GLU A 217 -10.14 -0.08 -0.07
CA GLU A 217 -9.73 -0.95 -1.19
C GLU A 217 -8.42 -0.49 -1.82
N ALA A 218 -8.27 0.82 -2.07
CA ALA A 218 -7.01 1.37 -2.60
C ALA A 218 -5.83 1.13 -1.67
N VAL A 219 -6.04 1.18 -0.34
CA VAL A 219 -5.00 0.81 0.64
C VAL A 219 -4.64 -0.67 0.53
N ARG A 220 -5.64 -1.56 0.38
CA ARG A 220 -5.41 -2.99 0.18
C ARG A 220 -4.59 -3.25 -1.08
N GLU A 221 -4.94 -2.62 -2.20
CA GLU A 221 -4.21 -2.71 -3.46
C GLU A 221 -2.78 -2.17 -3.34
N GLY A 222 -2.61 -1.01 -2.69
CA GLY A 222 -1.29 -0.43 -2.42
C GLY A 222 -0.37 -1.37 -1.61
N ARG A 223 -0.92 -2.07 -0.62
CA ARG A 223 -0.20 -3.11 0.14
C ARG A 223 0.20 -4.29 -0.75
N GLY A 224 -0.70 -4.73 -1.64
CA GLY A 224 -0.45 -5.81 -2.60
C GLY A 224 0.66 -5.46 -3.58
N ILE A 225 0.62 -4.25 -4.16
CA ILE A 225 1.65 -3.74 -5.06
C ILE A 225 3.01 -3.71 -4.35
N LEU A 226 3.09 -3.23 -3.12
CA LEU A 226 4.36 -3.19 -2.37
C LEU A 226 4.92 -4.60 -2.09
N ASP A 227 4.07 -5.56 -1.72
CA ASP A 227 4.48 -6.94 -1.53
C ASP A 227 5.02 -7.54 -2.84
N ASN A 228 4.37 -7.26 -3.98
CA ASN A 228 4.85 -7.66 -5.29
C ASN A 228 6.17 -6.98 -5.68
N ILE A 229 6.36 -5.70 -5.33
CA ILE A 229 7.64 -5.00 -5.48
C ILE A 229 8.76 -5.72 -4.75
N ARG A 230 8.52 -6.10 -3.49
CA ARG A 230 9.51 -6.85 -2.71
C ARG A 230 9.82 -8.22 -3.32
N LYS A 231 8.83 -8.92 -3.86
CA LYS A 231 9.01 -10.21 -4.53
C LYS A 231 9.90 -10.09 -5.77
N PHE A 232 9.60 -9.16 -6.69
CA PHE A 232 10.41 -9.03 -7.91
C PHE A 232 11.80 -8.46 -7.61
N LEU A 233 11.94 -7.55 -6.64
CA LEU A 233 13.26 -7.07 -6.22
C LEU A 233 14.10 -8.22 -5.66
N ARG A 234 13.49 -9.13 -4.89
CA ARG A 234 14.18 -10.31 -4.36
C ARG A 234 14.68 -11.19 -5.50
N TYR A 235 13.84 -11.39 -6.51
CA TYR A 235 14.18 -12.15 -7.70
C TYR A 235 15.35 -11.53 -8.47
N LEU A 236 15.18 -10.29 -8.95
CA LEU A 236 16.18 -9.60 -9.77
C LEU A 236 17.51 -9.41 -9.03
N LEU A 237 17.48 -8.99 -7.76
CA LEU A 237 18.70 -8.81 -7.00
C LEU A 237 19.42 -10.14 -6.73
N SER A 238 18.70 -11.23 -6.49
CA SER A 238 19.33 -12.55 -6.29
C SER A 238 19.94 -13.10 -7.58
N SER A 239 19.25 -12.92 -8.71
CA SER A 239 19.73 -13.31 -10.05
C SER A 239 21.01 -12.53 -10.38
N ASN A 240 20.97 -11.20 -10.31
CA ASN A 240 22.11 -10.33 -10.60
C ASN A 240 23.28 -10.58 -9.66
N MET A 241 23.00 -10.84 -8.37
CA MET A 241 24.05 -11.21 -7.42
C MET A 241 24.70 -12.54 -7.81
N GLY A 242 23.92 -13.52 -8.28
CA GLY A 242 24.43 -14.77 -8.84
C GLY A 242 25.35 -14.56 -10.05
N GLU A 243 24.96 -13.70 -10.98
CA GLU A 243 25.77 -13.34 -12.15
C GLU A 243 27.10 -12.68 -11.74
N VAL A 244 27.03 -11.66 -10.90
CA VAL A 244 28.21 -10.92 -10.42
C VAL A 244 29.17 -11.85 -9.69
N LEU A 245 28.65 -12.70 -8.80
CA LEU A 245 29.48 -13.65 -8.07
C LEU A 245 30.04 -14.75 -8.99
N THR A 246 29.29 -15.21 -9.99
CA THR A 246 29.77 -16.17 -10.99
C THR A 246 30.95 -15.60 -11.77
N VAL A 247 30.84 -14.36 -12.25
CA VAL A 247 31.92 -13.71 -13.00
C VAL A 247 33.11 -13.45 -12.08
N PHE A 248 32.88 -12.92 -10.89
CA PHE A 248 33.94 -12.62 -9.91
C PHE A 248 34.72 -13.86 -9.50
N PHE A 249 34.04 -14.90 -8.99
CA PHE A 249 34.68 -16.14 -8.58
C PHE A 249 35.20 -16.96 -9.76
N GLY A 250 34.59 -16.83 -10.95
CA GLY A 250 35.11 -17.46 -12.16
C GLY A 250 36.45 -16.87 -12.59
N VAL A 251 36.63 -15.55 -12.46
CA VAL A 251 37.92 -14.88 -12.75
C VAL A 251 38.95 -15.13 -11.65
N VAL A 252 38.57 -14.98 -10.37
CA VAL A 252 39.49 -15.18 -9.22
C VAL A 252 39.88 -16.65 -9.07
N GLY A 253 38.94 -17.56 -9.29
CA GLY A 253 39.11 -19.00 -9.18
C GLY A 253 39.57 -19.68 -10.46
N ALA A 254 39.85 -18.93 -11.54
CA ALA A 254 40.12 -19.47 -12.88
C ALA A 254 41.17 -20.59 -12.90
N GLY A 255 42.22 -20.47 -12.06
CA GLY A 255 43.27 -21.48 -11.95
C GLY A 255 42.84 -22.81 -11.29
N VAL A 256 41.78 -22.79 -10.48
CA VAL A 256 41.22 -23.95 -9.77
C VAL A 256 40.15 -24.66 -10.60
N ILE A 257 39.35 -23.91 -11.35
CA ILE A 257 38.17 -24.42 -12.08
C ILE A 257 38.42 -24.79 -13.54
N GLY A 258 39.68 -25.05 -13.92
CA GLY A 258 40.05 -25.44 -15.28
C GLY A 258 39.92 -24.33 -16.34
N LEU A 259 39.57 -23.08 -15.97
CA LEU A 259 39.55 -21.91 -16.84
C LEU A 259 40.97 -21.38 -17.10
N LYS A 260 41.86 -22.25 -17.57
CA LYS A 260 43.21 -21.90 -18.00
C LYS A 260 43.17 -21.58 -19.48
N GLY A 261 43.43 -20.33 -19.83
CA GLY A 261 43.72 -19.96 -21.21
C GLY A 261 45.05 -20.57 -21.67
N ALA A 262 45.27 -20.63 -22.97
CA ALA A 262 46.61 -20.82 -23.51
C ALA A 262 47.44 -19.54 -23.27
N GLY A 263 48.01 -19.37 -22.07
CA GLY A 263 48.85 -18.22 -21.66
C GLY A 263 48.25 -17.34 -20.55
N ASP A 264 48.78 -16.12 -20.37
CA ASP A 264 48.40 -15.12 -19.35
C ASP A 264 47.05 -14.39 -19.61
N VAL A 265 46.24 -14.87 -20.56
CA VAL A 265 44.97 -14.22 -20.92
C VAL A 265 43.86 -14.70 -19.98
N VAL A 266 43.25 -13.76 -19.26
CA VAL A 266 42.09 -14.03 -18.39
C VAL A 266 40.91 -14.53 -19.23
N VAL A 267 40.52 -15.79 -19.01
CA VAL A 267 39.36 -16.39 -19.67
C VAL A 267 38.11 -16.10 -18.85
N LEU A 268 37.17 -15.35 -19.43
CA LEU A 268 35.90 -15.07 -18.76
C LEU A 268 34.99 -16.31 -18.75
N PRO A 269 34.28 -16.58 -17.63
CA PRO A 269 33.36 -17.72 -17.52
C PRO A 269 32.10 -17.55 -18.38
N LEU A 270 31.72 -16.31 -18.70
CA LEU A 270 30.53 -15.97 -19.49
C LEU A 270 30.82 -14.77 -20.41
N LEU A 271 30.09 -14.67 -21.52
CA LEU A 271 30.18 -13.54 -22.45
C LEU A 271 29.25 -12.41 -22.02
N ALA A 272 29.61 -11.16 -22.36
CA ALA A 272 28.75 -10.00 -22.09
C ALA A 272 27.39 -10.09 -22.80
N THR A 273 27.33 -10.67 -24.00
CA THR A 273 26.09 -10.91 -24.75
C THR A 273 25.18 -11.91 -24.04
N GLN A 274 25.75 -12.92 -23.37
CA GLN A 274 25.00 -13.90 -22.57
C GLN A 274 24.40 -13.25 -21.32
N LEU A 275 25.17 -12.40 -20.62
CA LEU A 275 24.66 -11.63 -19.48
C LEU A 275 23.55 -10.65 -19.87
N LEU A 276 23.69 -9.97 -21.01
CA LEU A 276 22.65 -9.11 -21.56
C LEU A 276 21.36 -9.88 -21.88
N TRP A 277 21.49 -11.09 -22.42
CA TRP A 277 20.34 -11.95 -22.70
C TRP A 277 19.59 -12.36 -21.43
N ILE A 278 20.32 -12.71 -20.36
CA ILE A 278 19.70 -13.09 -19.09
C ILE A 278 18.92 -11.91 -18.52
N ASN A 279 19.59 -10.77 -18.33
CA ASN A 279 19.02 -9.59 -17.70
C ASN A 279 17.86 -8.98 -18.50
N LEU A 280 17.96 -8.92 -19.83
CA LEU A 280 16.98 -8.20 -20.65
C LEU A 280 15.82 -9.10 -21.10
N VAL A 281 16.09 -10.35 -21.45
CA VAL A 281 15.09 -11.23 -22.07
C VAL A 281 14.54 -12.23 -21.08
N THR A 282 15.43 -12.97 -20.41
CA THR A 282 15.05 -14.12 -19.60
C THR A 282 14.39 -13.70 -18.29
N ASP A 283 14.94 -12.68 -17.61
CA ASP A 283 14.48 -12.23 -16.29
C ASP A 283 13.31 -11.24 -16.36
N SER A 284 13.18 -10.47 -17.45
CA SER A 284 12.12 -9.47 -17.60
C SER A 284 10.72 -10.07 -17.53
N GLY A 285 10.50 -11.20 -18.21
CA GLY A 285 9.19 -11.88 -18.24
C GLY A 285 8.71 -12.30 -16.84
N PRO A 286 9.46 -13.14 -16.12
CA PRO A 286 9.12 -13.54 -14.76
C PRO A 286 9.00 -12.34 -13.79
N ALA A 287 9.86 -11.32 -13.90
CA ALA A 287 9.77 -10.14 -13.05
C ALA A 287 8.45 -9.37 -13.24
N LEU A 288 8.01 -9.18 -14.49
CA LEU A 288 6.71 -8.56 -14.80
C LEU A 288 5.54 -9.40 -14.30
N ALA A 289 5.61 -10.71 -14.50
CA ALA A 289 4.58 -11.64 -14.02
C ALA A 289 4.46 -11.65 -12.49
N MET A 290 5.57 -11.46 -11.77
CA MET A 290 5.58 -11.31 -10.31
C MET A 290 4.98 -9.98 -9.83
N GLY A 291 4.99 -8.95 -10.68
CA GLY A 291 4.34 -7.66 -10.41
C GLY A 291 2.82 -7.76 -10.24
N VAL A 292 2.20 -8.72 -10.93
CA VAL A 292 0.76 -9.02 -10.89
C VAL A 292 0.44 -10.29 -10.11
N ASP A 293 1.37 -10.74 -9.25
CA ASP A 293 1.16 -11.92 -8.43
C ASP A 293 0.05 -11.65 -7.39
N PRO A 294 -0.96 -12.52 -7.26
CA PRO A 294 -2.05 -12.28 -6.33
C PRO A 294 -1.59 -12.30 -4.87
N ALA A 295 -2.32 -11.57 -4.03
CA ALA A 295 -2.12 -11.58 -2.59
C ALA A 295 -2.54 -12.94 -2.02
N VAL A 296 -1.62 -13.62 -1.33
CA VAL A 296 -1.86 -14.95 -0.75
C VAL A 296 -2.30 -14.85 0.71
N ASP A 297 -1.88 -13.79 1.40
CA ASP A 297 -2.19 -13.53 2.80
C ASP A 297 -3.20 -12.37 2.94
N ASP A 298 -3.90 -12.32 4.08
CA ASP A 298 -4.74 -11.18 4.43
C ASP A 298 -3.90 -9.92 4.66
N LEU A 299 -3.81 -9.08 3.63
CA LEU A 299 -3.06 -7.82 3.64
C LEU A 299 -3.60 -6.83 4.68
N MET A 300 -4.87 -6.93 5.04
CA MET A 300 -5.57 -6.03 5.96
C MET A 300 -5.51 -6.52 7.41
N ALA A 301 -4.89 -7.68 7.68
CA ALA A 301 -4.59 -8.14 9.03
C ALA A 301 -3.29 -7.53 9.62
N ARG A 302 -2.44 -6.91 8.79
CA ARG A 302 -1.15 -6.34 9.20
C ARG A 302 -1.29 -4.85 9.53
N LYS A 303 -0.47 -4.36 10.48
CA LYS A 303 -0.38 -2.93 10.79
C LYS A 303 0.30 -2.14 9.65
N PRO A 304 0.08 -0.81 9.55
CA PRO A 304 0.78 0.03 8.59
C PRO A 304 2.29 -0.02 8.81
N ARG A 305 3.03 0.05 7.70
CA ARG A 305 4.50 0.05 7.69
C ARG A 305 5.02 1.39 8.20
N HIS A 306 6.08 1.39 9.01
CA HIS A 306 6.76 2.65 9.36
C HIS A 306 7.53 3.22 8.15
N MET A 307 7.55 4.55 8.03
CA MET A 307 8.30 5.28 6.98
C MET A 307 9.79 4.90 6.94
N SER A 308 10.39 4.63 8.10
CA SER A 308 11.81 4.27 8.24
C SER A 308 12.13 2.83 7.83
N GLU A 309 11.12 1.98 7.64
CA GLU A 309 11.36 0.62 7.16
C GLU A 309 11.84 0.64 5.72
N ARG A 310 12.93 -0.06 5.43
CA ARG A 310 13.45 -0.15 4.07
C ARG A 310 12.64 -1.16 3.25
N VAL A 311 12.50 -0.90 1.95
CA VAL A 311 11.90 -1.89 1.04
C VAL A 311 12.80 -3.12 0.94
N ILE A 312 14.12 -2.91 0.90
CA ILE A 312 15.15 -3.94 0.96
C ILE A 312 15.80 -3.88 2.34
N ASP A 313 15.43 -4.81 3.21
CA ASP A 313 15.99 -4.91 4.57
C ASP A 313 17.26 -5.78 4.61
N ALA A 314 17.92 -5.82 5.77
CA ALA A 314 19.14 -6.61 5.96
C ALA A 314 18.92 -8.11 5.76
N ARG A 315 17.71 -8.61 6.08
CA ARG A 315 17.35 -10.02 5.89
C ARG A 315 17.25 -10.37 4.41
N MET A 316 16.63 -9.49 3.62
CA MET A 316 16.54 -9.61 2.18
C MET A 316 17.92 -9.56 1.54
N TRP A 317 18.79 -8.63 1.96
CA TRP A 317 20.18 -8.57 1.50
C TRP A 317 20.96 -9.85 1.81
N ALA A 318 20.85 -10.38 3.02
CA ALA A 318 21.49 -11.64 3.38
C ALA A 318 20.98 -12.79 2.50
N GLY A 319 19.67 -12.84 2.24
CA GLY A 319 19.07 -13.82 1.32
C GLY A 319 19.58 -13.67 -0.11
N VAL A 320 19.68 -12.45 -0.63
CA VAL A 320 20.20 -12.13 -1.97
C VAL A 320 21.64 -12.62 -2.13
N VAL A 321 22.51 -12.34 -1.16
CA VAL A 321 23.91 -12.79 -1.19
C VAL A 321 24.02 -14.31 -1.09
N GLN A 322 23.24 -14.95 -0.21
CA GLN A 322 23.24 -16.40 -0.06
C GLN A 322 22.76 -17.12 -1.32
N ILE A 323 21.64 -16.69 -1.90
CA ILE A 323 21.11 -17.28 -3.13
C ILE A 323 22.07 -17.04 -4.28
N GLY A 324 22.60 -15.82 -4.42
CA GLY A 324 23.59 -15.50 -5.44
C GLY A 324 24.85 -16.37 -5.32
N LEU A 325 25.33 -16.64 -4.11
CA LEU A 325 26.47 -17.53 -3.89
C LEU A 325 26.15 -18.97 -4.34
N VAL A 326 24.95 -19.48 -4.04
CA VAL A 326 24.52 -20.80 -4.49
C VAL A 326 24.44 -20.87 -6.02
N ILE A 327 23.86 -19.85 -6.66
CA ILE A 327 23.81 -19.74 -8.13
C ILE A 327 25.23 -19.76 -8.71
N ALA A 328 26.15 -18.99 -8.13
CA ALA A 328 27.54 -18.94 -8.58
C ALA A 328 28.26 -20.27 -8.43
N VAL A 329 28.10 -20.94 -7.29
CA VAL A 329 28.69 -22.27 -7.06
C VAL A 329 28.15 -23.29 -8.05
N LEU A 330 26.82 -23.36 -8.24
CA LEU A 330 26.21 -24.30 -9.19
C LEU A 330 26.65 -24.04 -10.63
N THR A 331 26.73 -22.77 -11.03
CA THR A 331 27.14 -22.37 -12.38
C THR A 331 28.62 -22.67 -12.62
N LEU A 332 29.50 -22.28 -11.69
CA LEU A 332 30.95 -22.53 -11.81
C LEU A 332 31.28 -24.01 -11.71
N LEU A 333 30.60 -24.77 -10.85
CA LEU A 333 30.76 -26.22 -10.78
C LEU A 333 30.32 -26.89 -12.08
N THR A 334 29.28 -26.39 -12.73
CA THR A 334 28.89 -26.88 -14.06
C THR A 334 29.96 -26.57 -15.09
N ILE A 335 30.54 -25.37 -15.09
CA ILE A 335 31.64 -25.01 -16.00
C ILE A 335 32.85 -25.93 -15.76
N ASP A 336 33.19 -26.18 -14.49
CA ASP A 336 34.30 -27.05 -14.08
C ASP A 336 34.12 -28.50 -14.57
N ILE A 337 32.93 -29.09 -14.40
CA ILE A 337 32.61 -30.46 -14.85
C ILE A 337 32.87 -30.67 -16.35
N TYR A 338 32.73 -29.62 -17.16
CA TYR A 338 32.92 -29.73 -18.61
C TYR A 338 34.37 -29.46 -19.03
N LEU A 339 35.17 -28.76 -18.23
CA LEU A 339 36.53 -28.35 -18.59
C LEU A 339 37.59 -29.37 -18.15
N PRO A 340 38.65 -29.58 -18.93
CA PRO A 340 39.80 -30.35 -18.50
C PRO A 340 40.66 -29.56 -17.49
N GLY A 341 41.22 -30.25 -16.49
CA GLY A 341 42.15 -29.67 -15.52
C GLY A 341 41.51 -28.83 -14.41
N GLY A 342 40.19 -28.98 -14.21
CA GLY A 342 39.42 -28.47 -13.10
C GLY A 342 39.42 -29.40 -11.87
N LEU A 343 38.52 -29.17 -10.92
CA LEU A 343 38.33 -30.03 -9.75
C LEU A 343 37.69 -31.38 -10.13
N ILE A 344 36.85 -31.36 -11.16
CA ILE A 344 36.25 -32.54 -11.79
C ILE A 344 36.79 -32.61 -13.23
N GLU A 345 37.40 -33.73 -13.62
CA GLU A 345 37.98 -33.87 -14.97
C GLU A 345 36.89 -33.96 -16.05
N GLY A 346 36.69 -32.85 -16.77
CA GLY A 346 35.88 -32.78 -17.99
C GLY A 346 36.68 -33.01 -19.27
N THR A 347 35.97 -33.35 -20.36
CA THR A 347 36.58 -33.62 -21.68
C THR A 347 36.16 -32.65 -22.78
N TYR A 348 35.36 -31.63 -22.45
CA TYR A 348 34.77 -30.73 -23.45
C TYR A 348 35.57 -29.44 -23.61
N ASP A 349 35.21 -28.66 -24.64
CA ASP A 349 35.83 -27.39 -24.94
C ASP A 349 35.19 -26.22 -24.15
N LEU A 350 35.88 -25.08 -24.16
CA LEU A 350 35.46 -23.88 -23.46
C LEU A 350 34.11 -23.34 -23.95
N ALA A 351 33.78 -23.51 -25.23
CA ALA A 351 32.52 -23.04 -25.79
C ALA A 351 31.33 -23.86 -25.27
N THR A 352 31.47 -25.19 -25.18
CA THR A 352 30.47 -26.05 -24.55
C THR A 352 30.32 -25.74 -23.07
N ALA A 353 31.43 -25.59 -22.33
CA ALA A 353 31.39 -25.26 -20.90
C ALA A 353 30.70 -23.92 -20.61
N ARG A 354 31.01 -22.88 -21.41
CA ARG A 354 30.32 -21.57 -21.33
C ARG A 354 28.84 -21.67 -21.64
N THR A 355 28.46 -22.49 -22.62
CA THR A 355 27.05 -22.67 -22.98
C THR A 355 26.28 -23.43 -21.90
N ALA A 356 26.89 -24.44 -21.29
CA ALA A 356 26.36 -25.15 -20.13
C ALA A 356 26.20 -24.21 -18.92
N GLY A 357 27.24 -23.42 -18.58
CA GLY A 357 27.17 -22.43 -17.51
C GLY A 357 26.08 -21.37 -17.76
N PHE A 358 26.02 -20.80 -18.96
CA PHE A 358 24.96 -19.88 -19.37
C PHE A 358 23.56 -20.47 -19.22
N THR A 359 23.38 -21.73 -19.63
CA THR A 359 22.10 -22.44 -19.53
C THR A 359 21.72 -22.73 -18.08
N VAL A 360 22.68 -23.13 -17.23
CA VAL A 360 22.43 -23.28 -15.79
C VAL A 360 22.02 -21.96 -15.17
N LEU A 361 22.71 -20.86 -15.49
CA LEU A 361 22.38 -19.55 -14.94
C LEU A 361 20.94 -19.15 -15.28
N VAL A 362 20.55 -19.28 -16.55
CA VAL A 362 19.17 -19.05 -17.01
C VAL A 362 18.16 -19.90 -16.22
N PHE A 363 18.35 -21.22 -16.13
CA PHE A 363 17.41 -22.07 -15.41
C PHE A 363 17.42 -21.82 -13.90
N THR A 364 18.56 -21.49 -13.30
CA THR A 364 18.60 -21.12 -11.87
C THR A 364 17.79 -19.86 -11.62
N SER A 365 17.81 -18.88 -12.51
CA SER A 365 16.95 -17.70 -12.43
C SER A 365 15.47 -18.11 -12.54
N LEU A 366 15.12 -18.97 -13.51
CA LEU A 366 13.75 -19.49 -13.62
C LEU A 366 13.29 -20.26 -12.37
N PHE A 367 14.13 -21.07 -11.73
CA PHE A 367 13.79 -21.69 -10.44
C PHE A 367 13.72 -20.68 -9.30
N THR A 368 14.58 -19.66 -9.31
CA THR A 368 14.62 -18.61 -8.30
C THR A 368 13.37 -17.74 -8.32
N CYS A 369 12.72 -17.55 -9.48
CA CYS A 369 11.47 -16.78 -9.53
C CYS A 369 10.39 -17.38 -8.62
N PHE A 370 10.24 -18.72 -8.60
CA PHE A 370 9.29 -19.40 -7.72
C PHE A 370 9.66 -19.26 -6.23
N ASN A 371 10.96 -19.35 -5.94
CA ASN A 371 11.47 -19.16 -4.59
C ASN A 371 11.26 -17.74 -4.06
N ALA A 372 11.42 -16.74 -4.93
CA ALA A 372 11.39 -15.33 -4.57
C ALA A 372 9.98 -14.81 -4.24
N ARG A 373 8.93 -15.54 -4.62
CA ARG A 373 7.51 -15.22 -4.31
C ARG A 373 7.22 -15.13 -2.81
N SER A 374 7.98 -15.83 -1.98
CA SER A 374 7.88 -15.72 -0.51
C SER A 374 9.21 -15.99 0.16
N ASP A 375 9.53 -15.25 1.22
CA ASP A 375 10.72 -15.49 2.03
C ASP A 375 10.56 -16.69 2.98
N THR A 376 9.33 -17.00 3.39
CA THR A 376 9.05 -17.99 4.44
C THR A 376 8.18 -19.16 3.96
N THR A 377 7.29 -18.92 3.01
CA THR A 377 6.40 -19.92 2.42
C THR A 377 7.12 -20.74 1.36
N SER A 378 6.83 -22.03 1.33
CA SER A 378 7.36 -22.95 0.31
C SER A 378 6.91 -22.52 -1.09
N ALA A 379 7.82 -22.62 -2.07
CA ALA A 379 7.58 -22.34 -3.48
C ALA A 379 6.47 -23.23 -4.08
N PHE A 380 6.25 -24.42 -3.53
CA PHE A 380 5.21 -25.35 -3.97
C PHE A 380 3.80 -24.96 -3.51
N THR A 381 3.68 -23.96 -2.61
CA THR A 381 2.38 -23.46 -2.15
C THR A 381 1.88 -22.41 -3.14
N HIS A 382 0.62 -22.51 -3.59
CA HIS A 382 0.04 -21.57 -4.56
C HIS A 382 0.80 -21.44 -5.88
N LEU A 383 1.44 -22.54 -6.33
CA LEU A 383 2.30 -22.56 -7.51
C LEU A 383 1.58 -22.18 -8.82
N PHE A 384 0.30 -22.56 -8.96
CA PHE A 384 -0.50 -22.34 -10.18
C PHE A 384 -1.44 -21.14 -10.10
N VAL A 385 -1.37 -20.33 -9.03
CA VAL A 385 -2.28 -19.19 -8.86
C VAL A 385 -1.94 -18.06 -9.84
N ASN A 386 -0.69 -17.97 -10.29
CA ASN A 386 -0.24 -16.98 -11.27
C ASN A 386 0.05 -17.65 -12.62
N PRO A 387 -0.91 -17.67 -13.57
CA PRO A 387 -0.70 -18.26 -14.90
C PRO A 387 0.30 -17.48 -15.75
N TRP A 388 0.40 -16.16 -15.55
CA TRP A 388 1.36 -15.31 -16.26
C TRP A 388 2.81 -15.66 -15.93
N LEU A 389 3.08 -16.07 -14.69
CA LEU A 389 4.42 -16.51 -14.28
C LEU A 389 4.82 -17.79 -15.03
N TRP A 390 3.92 -18.76 -15.15
CA TRP A 390 4.18 -19.97 -15.91
C TRP A 390 4.35 -19.71 -17.41
N ALA A 391 3.53 -18.82 -17.98
CA ALA A 391 3.69 -18.40 -19.37
C ALA A 391 5.06 -17.74 -19.61
N ALA A 392 5.50 -16.86 -18.70
CA ALA A 392 6.82 -16.23 -18.76
C ALA A 392 7.96 -17.26 -18.64
N VAL A 393 7.87 -18.18 -17.68
CA VAL A 393 8.88 -19.25 -17.49
C VAL A 393 8.96 -20.16 -18.72
N ALA A 394 7.81 -20.56 -19.27
CA ALA A 394 7.76 -21.38 -20.47
C ALA A 394 8.35 -20.65 -21.68
N LEU A 395 8.01 -19.37 -21.87
CA LEU A 395 8.57 -18.55 -22.93
C LEU A 395 10.09 -18.39 -22.78
N SER A 396 10.58 -18.08 -21.57
CA SER A 396 12.02 -17.96 -21.30
C SER A 396 12.76 -19.27 -21.54
N ALA A 397 12.19 -20.42 -21.16
CA ALA A 397 12.78 -21.73 -21.44
C ALA A 397 12.82 -22.03 -22.95
N LEU A 398 11.75 -21.72 -23.69
CA LEU A 398 11.70 -21.89 -25.14
C LEU A 398 12.73 -20.99 -25.85
N LEU A 399 12.83 -19.73 -25.42
CA LEU A 399 13.81 -18.78 -25.94
C LEU A 399 15.25 -19.23 -25.63
N GLN A 400 15.49 -19.84 -24.46
CA GLN A 400 16.79 -20.42 -24.12
C GLN A 400 17.13 -21.60 -25.04
N VAL A 401 16.19 -22.51 -25.28
CA VAL A 401 16.36 -23.62 -26.23
C VAL A 401 16.65 -23.09 -27.63
N ALA A 402 15.96 -22.03 -28.06
CA ALA A 402 16.18 -21.39 -29.35
C ALA A 402 17.59 -20.79 -29.46
N VAL A 403 18.06 -20.03 -28.46
CA VAL A 403 19.39 -19.42 -28.48
C VAL A 403 20.51 -20.46 -28.55
N VAL A 404 20.34 -21.59 -27.87
CA VAL A 404 21.35 -22.66 -27.81
C VAL A 404 21.32 -23.56 -29.05
N ASN A 405 20.17 -23.80 -29.67
CA ASN A 405 20.07 -24.77 -30.78
C ASN A 405 19.98 -24.15 -32.19
N LEU A 406 19.64 -22.87 -32.32
CA LEU A 406 19.55 -22.21 -33.63
C LEU A 406 20.89 -21.60 -34.03
N GLY A 407 21.47 -22.08 -35.13
CA GLY A 407 22.82 -21.69 -35.57
C GLY A 407 23.04 -20.19 -35.79
N PHE A 408 22.02 -19.43 -36.20
CA PHE A 408 22.16 -17.97 -36.35
C PHE A 408 22.22 -17.24 -34.99
N LEU A 409 21.54 -17.76 -33.96
CA LEU A 409 21.60 -17.22 -32.60
C LEU A 409 22.90 -17.63 -31.90
N ASN A 410 23.39 -18.84 -32.17
CA ASN A 410 24.68 -19.31 -31.67
C ASN A 410 25.83 -18.35 -32.00
N LEU A 411 25.84 -17.81 -33.23
CA LEU A 411 26.85 -16.84 -33.65
C LEU A 411 26.76 -15.52 -32.85
N ALA A 412 25.55 -15.05 -32.55
CA ALA A 412 25.32 -13.81 -31.83
C ALA A 412 25.66 -13.91 -30.33
N PHE A 413 25.37 -15.06 -29.71
CA PHE A 413 25.53 -15.27 -28.26
C PHE A 413 26.73 -16.13 -27.87
N GLY A 414 27.51 -16.61 -28.85
CA GLY A 414 28.69 -17.45 -28.63
C GLY A 414 28.35 -18.78 -27.96
N THR A 415 27.22 -19.39 -28.32
CA THR A 415 26.75 -20.67 -27.77
C THR A 415 26.95 -21.83 -28.75
N VAL A 416 27.01 -23.05 -28.22
CA VAL A 416 27.12 -24.29 -29.00
C VAL A 416 25.91 -25.19 -28.70
N PRO A 417 25.35 -25.92 -29.69
CA PRO A 417 24.25 -26.85 -29.43
C PRO A 417 24.61 -27.87 -28.36
N LEU A 418 23.75 -28.00 -27.35
CA LEU A 418 23.92 -28.96 -26.26
C LEU A 418 23.16 -30.25 -26.56
N ALA A 419 23.78 -31.39 -26.24
CA ALA A 419 23.14 -32.70 -26.31
C ALA A 419 22.13 -32.90 -25.17
N LEU A 420 21.24 -33.89 -25.29
CA LEU A 420 20.13 -34.09 -24.35
C LEU A 420 20.61 -34.40 -22.92
N ASP A 421 21.65 -35.20 -22.78
CA ASP A 421 22.33 -35.48 -21.52
C ASP A 421 22.88 -34.21 -20.86
N GLN A 422 23.44 -33.30 -21.67
CA GLN A 422 23.95 -32.01 -21.21
C GLN A 422 22.82 -31.10 -20.71
N TRP A 423 21.69 -31.05 -21.42
CA TRP A 423 20.49 -30.34 -20.95
C TRP A 423 19.96 -30.90 -19.63
N LEU A 424 19.91 -32.23 -19.48
CA LEU A 424 19.46 -32.88 -18.25
C LEU A 424 20.39 -32.56 -17.07
N LEU A 425 21.70 -32.56 -17.29
CA LEU A 425 22.67 -32.14 -16.28
C LEU A 425 22.47 -30.67 -15.90
N CYS A 426 22.32 -29.77 -16.88
CA CYS A 426 22.06 -28.35 -16.61
C CYS A 426 20.78 -28.14 -15.79
N LEU A 427 19.70 -28.85 -16.12
CA LEU A 427 18.45 -28.79 -15.36
C LEU A 427 18.61 -29.34 -13.93
N ALA A 428 19.34 -30.45 -13.77
CA ALA A 428 19.61 -31.03 -12.46
C ALA A 428 20.42 -30.06 -11.59
N MET A 429 21.51 -29.50 -12.13
CA MET A 429 22.32 -28.50 -11.45
C MET A 429 21.51 -27.26 -11.10
N ALA A 430 20.74 -26.73 -12.04
CA ALA A 430 19.93 -25.53 -11.83
C ALA A 430 18.84 -25.74 -10.76
N SER A 431 18.26 -26.94 -10.68
CA SER A 431 17.27 -27.27 -9.64
C SER A 431 17.85 -27.22 -8.22
N GLY A 432 19.18 -27.25 -8.06
CA GLY A 432 19.85 -27.14 -6.77
C GLY A 432 19.47 -25.87 -5.99
N VAL A 433 19.24 -24.75 -6.67
CA VAL A 433 18.82 -23.49 -6.03
C VAL A 433 17.39 -23.59 -5.46
N LEU A 434 16.51 -24.35 -6.12
CA LEU A 434 15.16 -24.64 -5.65
C LEU A 434 15.21 -25.40 -4.32
N TRP A 435 15.92 -26.52 -4.30
CA TRP A 435 16.04 -27.37 -3.13
C TRP A 435 16.74 -26.70 -1.96
N TYR A 436 17.80 -25.94 -2.22
CA TYR A 436 18.50 -25.16 -1.21
C TYR A 436 17.56 -24.15 -0.53
N SER A 437 16.81 -23.38 -1.32
CA SER A 437 15.87 -22.39 -0.79
C SER A 437 14.74 -23.04 0.02
N GLU A 438 14.21 -24.17 -0.43
CA GLU A 438 13.16 -24.91 0.29
C GLU A 438 13.67 -25.49 1.61
N LEU A 439 14.88 -26.04 1.63
CA LEU A 439 15.51 -26.50 2.86
C LEU A 439 15.74 -25.34 3.83
N ARG A 440 16.26 -24.19 3.36
CA ARG A 440 16.44 -22.97 4.15
C ARG A 440 15.11 -22.51 4.78
N LYS A 441 14.04 -22.47 4.00
CA LYS A 441 12.70 -22.09 4.46
C LYS A 441 12.14 -23.09 5.47
N LEU A 442 12.37 -24.39 5.28
CA LEU A 442 11.94 -25.44 6.20
C LEU A 442 12.65 -25.32 7.55
N VAL A 443 13.97 -25.12 7.55
CA VAL A 443 14.78 -24.91 8.77
C VAL A 443 14.32 -23.64 9.50
N SER A 444 14.15 -22.52 8.79
CA SER A 444 13.67 -21.26 9.35
C SER A 444 12.28 -21.40 10.01
N ARG A 445 11.37 -22.14 9.38
CA ARG A 445 10.04 -22.45 9.95
C ARG A 445 10.13 -23.33 11.19
N ALA A 446 11.00 -24.34 11.18
CA ALA A 446 11.20 -25.24 12.32
C ALA A 446 11.78 -24.51 13.54
N TRP A 447 12.69 -23.56 13.33
CA TRP A 447 13.27 -22.74 14.40
C TRP A 447 12.25 -21.75 14.98
N ARG A 448 11.50 -21.04 14.13
CA ARG A 448 10.44 -20.12 14.59
C ARG A 448 9.32 -20.82 15.38
N ARG A 449 9.00 -22.08 15.05
CA ARG A 449 8.04 -22.89 15.81
C ARG A 449 8.57 -23.32 17.18
N ARG A 450 9.89 -23.38 17.38
CA ARG A 450 10.52 -23.68 18.67
C ARG A 450 10.60 -22.45 19.56
N ASP A 451 10.77 -21.26 18.97
CA ASP A 451 10.86 -19.99 19.69
C ASP A 451 9.48 -19.36 19.98
N ALA A 452 8.40 -19.91 19.41
CA ALA A 452 7.05 -19.49 19.72
C ALA A 452 6.66 -19.99 21.13
N PRO A 453 6.26 -19.12 22.08
CA PRO A 453 5.77 -19.56 23.38
C PRO A 453 4.58 -20.51 23.17
N ALA A 454 4.60 -21.64 23.86
CA ALA A 454 3.54 -22.65 23.81
C ALA A 454 2.21 -22.03 24.26
N GLY A 455 1.37 -21.60 23.32
CA GLY A 455 0.09 -20.98 23.65
C GLY A 455 -0.62 -20.17 22.55
N SER A 456 -0.03 -19.92 21.39
CA SER A 456 -0.72 -19.24 20.28
C SER A 456 -0.72 -20.06 19.00
N LEU A 457 -1.69 -20.97 18.89
CA LEU A 457 -2.18 -21.51 17.62
C LEU A 457 -3.70 -21.38 17.60
#